data_AF-A0A673IXY7-F1
#
_entry.id   AF-A0A673IXY7-F1
#
_cell.length_a   1.000
_cell.length_b   1.000
_cell.length_c   1.000
_cell.angle_alpha   90.00
_cell.angle_beta   90.00
_cell.angle_gamma   90.00
#
_symmetry.space_group_name_H-M   'P 1'
#
loop_
_entity.id
_entity.type
_entity.pdbx_description
1 polymer ?
#
loop_
_entity_poly.entity_id
_entity_poly.type
_entity_poly.pdbx_seq_one_letter_code
_entity_poly.pdbx_strand_id
1 'polypeptide(L)'
;AANQHIRMISDGSHGYAPGYLCVFTHFFLFQITVYDQEHFQGRRCEFTACCQNIMEYGMETVRSLKVECGVWVGFEHSTFNGQQFILEKGDYPCWEAWSGNNAYRIERMMSFHVIILTWSFYGSWWKNIS
;
A
#
# COMPACT_ATOMS: atom_id res chain seq x y z
N ALA A 1 -15.85 -13.40 15.14
CA ALA A 1 -14.93 -14.55 14.99
C ALA A 1 -15.22 -15.23 13.65
N ALA A 2 -14.17 -15.78 13.02
CA ALA A 2 -14.15 -16.55 11.77
C ALA A 2 -13.90 -15.79 10.46
N ASN A 3 -12.59 -15.70 10.12
CA ASN A 3 -11.97 -16.18 8.87
C ASN A 3 -12.66 -15.84 7.54
N GLN A 4 -12.09 -14.91 6.79
CA GLN A 4 -12.20 -14.90 5.33
C GLN A 4 -10.94 -15.53 4.72
N HIS A 5 -10.99 -16.86 4.66
CA HIS A 5 -10.09 -17.71 3.90
C HIS A 5 -10.49 -17.60 2.42
N ILE A 6 -9.92 -16.67 1.65
CA ILE A 6 -10.19 -16.61 0.21
C ILE A 6 -9.35 -17.68 -0.48
N ARG A 7 -9.97 -18.85 -0.72
CA ARG A 7 -9.52 -19.79 -1.75
C ARG A 7 -9.97 -19.23 -3.09
N MET A 8 -9.09 -19.17 -4.09
CA MET A 8 -9.55 -19.19 -5.48
C MET A 8 -8.76 -20.25 -6.24
N ILE A 9 -9.55 -21.20 -6.72
CA ILE A 9 -9.21 -22.40 -7.47
C ILE A 9 -8.77 -21.96 -8.87
N SER A 10 -7.71 -22.61 -9.38
CA SER A 10 -7.39 -22.57 -10.80
C SER A 10 -8.38 -23.43 -11.58
N ASP A 11 -9.09 -22.86 -12.53
CA ASP A 11 -9.55 -23.61 -13.70
C ASP A 11 -9.46 -22.76 -14.97
N GLY A 12 -9.20 -23.49 -16.06
CA GLY A 12 -8.72 -22.95 -17.32
C GLY A 12 -9.83 -22.50 -18.26
N SER A 13 -9.41 -21.69 -19.21
CA SER A 13 -10.01 -21.49 -20.54
C SER A 13 -11.44 -20.92 -20.57
N HIS A 14 -11.54 -19.67 -21.01
CA HIS A 14 -12.48 -19.08 -21.99
C HIS A 14 -12.93 -17.68 -21.55
N GLY A 15 -12.57 -16.67 -22.35
CA GLY A 15 -13.24 -15.37 -22.38
C GLY A 15 -12.88 -14.39 -21.27
N TYR A 16 -11.66 -13.84 -21.29
CA TYR A 16 -11.30 -12.73 -20.39
C TYR A 16 -11.90 -11.41 -20.90
N ALA A 17 -12.96 -10.94 -20.25
CA ALA A 17 -13.47 -9.59 -20.46
C ALA A 17 -12.46 -8.53 -19.93
N PRO A 18 -12.30 -7.38 -20.62
CA PRO A 18 -11.25 -6.38 -20.32
C PRO A 18 -11.38 -5.75 -18.92
N GLY A 19 -12.57 -5.77 -18.32
CA GLY A 19 -12.79 -5.30 -16.95
C GLY A 19 -12.10 -6.17 -15.90
N TYR A 20 -12.21 -7.50 -16.02
CA TYR A 20 -11.63 -8.43 -15.04
C TYR A 20 -10.11 -8.41 -15.07
N LEU A 21 -9.50 -8.27 -16.26
CA LEU A 21 -8.04 -8.14 -16.38
C LEU A 21 -7.53 -6.89 -15.67
N CYS A 22 -8.23 -5.75 -15.78
CA CYS A 22 -7.87 -4.50 -15.12
C CYS A 22 -7.92 -4.65 -13.58
N VAL A 23 -8.98 -5.26 -13.03
CA VAL A 23 -9.09 -5.52 -11.59
C VAL A 23 -8.03 -6.54 -11.14
N PHE A 24 -7.80 -7.62 -11.89
CA PHE A 24 -6.75 -8.59 -11.60
C PHE A 24 -5.36 -7.95 -11.63
N THR A 25 -5.05 -7.12 -12.62
CA THR A 25 -3.77 -6.40 -12.67
C THR A 25 -3.62 -5.43 -11.50
N HIS A 26 -4.66 -4.70 -11.11
CA HIS A 26 -4.56 -3.75 -10.00
C HIS A 26 -4.18 -4.44 -8.67
N PHE A 27 -4.71 -5.64 -8.40
CA PHE A 27 -4.39 -6.41 -7.19
C PHE A 27 -2.93 -6.90 -7.15
N PHE A 28 -2.26 -7.07 -8.28
CA PHE A 28 -0.86 -7.53 -8.34
C PHE A 28 0.17 -6.40 -8.54
N LEU A 29 -0.27 -5.16 -8.77
CA LEU A 29 0.65 -4.04 -9.02
C LEU A 29 1.16 -3.37 -7.75
N PHE A 30 0.49 -3.59 -6.61
CA PHE A 30 0.83 -2.96 -5.34
C PHE A 30 0.88 -4.00 -4.24
N GLN A 31 1.98 -4.04 -3.50
CA GLN A 31 2.12 -4.91 -2.35
C GLN A 31 3.05 -4.28 -1.33
N ILE A 32 2.57 -4.15 -0.09
CA ILE A 32 3.33 -3.71 1.08
C ILE A 32 3.10 -4.69 2.23
N THR A 33 4.17 -5.03 2.93
CA THR A 33 4.13 -5.80 4.18
C THR A 33 4.62 -4.91 5.31
N VAL A 34 3.84 -4.77 6.37
CA VAL A 34 4.20 -3.99 7.55
C VAL A 34 4.38 -4.89 8.76
N TYR A 35 5.24 -4.48 9.69
CA TYR A 35 5.61 -5.22 10.88
C TYR A 35 5.50 -4.33 12.13
N ASP A 36 5.08 -4.92 13.25
CA ASP A 36 4.97 -4.22 14.54
C ASP A 36 6.29 -4.14 15.33
N GLN A 37 7.36 -4.78 14.85
CA GLN A 37 8.72 -4.67 15.38
C GLN A 37 9.72 -4.25 14.28
N GLU A 38 10.90 -3.79 14.71
CA GLU A 38 12.01 -3.47 13.82
C GLU A 38 12.60 -4.75 13.19
N HIS A 39 13.39 -4.58 12.14
CA HIS A 39 14.10 -5.65 11.45
C HIS A 39 13.20 -6.80 10.98
N PHE A 40 11.97 -6.47 10.56
CA PHE A 40 10.98 -7.39 9.98
C PHE A 40 10.57 -8.51 10.93
N GLN A 41 10.51 -8.22 12.23
CA GLN A 41 10.13 -9.15 13.28
C GLN A 41 8.68 -8.92 13.75
N GLY A 42 8.19 -9.81 14.62
CA GLY A 42 6.90 -9.67 15.28
C GLY A 42 5.71 -10.00 14.39
N ARG A 43 4.58 -9.34 14.65
CA ARG A 43 3.36 -9.48 13.85
C ARG A 43 3.53 -8.78 12.52
N ARG A 44 3.07 -9.43 11.45
CA ARG A 44 3.08 -8.86 10.10
C ARG A 44 1.70 -8.84 9.47
N CYS A 45 1.44 -7.82 8.66
CA CYS A 45 0.23 -7.68 7.86
C CYS A 45 0.61 -7.32 6.42
N GLU A 46 -0.05 -7.95 5.45
CA GLU A 46 0.15 -7.71 4.02
C GLU A 46 -1.03 -6.92 3.45
N PHE A 47 -0.73 -5.95 2.60
CA PHE A 47 -1.73 -5.08 1.98
C PHE A 47 -1.46 -4.93 0.49
N THR A 48 -2.54 -5.03 -0.29
CA THR A 48 -2.56 -4.76 -1.74
C THR A 48 -3.46 -3.58 -2.10
N ALA A 49 -4.03 -2.91 -1.08
CA ALA A 49 -4.91 -1.76 -1.19
C ALA A 49 -4.67 -0.79 -0.03
N CYS A 50 -5.31 0.38 -0.08
CA CYS A 50 -5.19 1.39 0.97
C CYS A 50 -5.69 0.89 2.34
N CYS A 51 -5.03 1.35 3.40
CA CYS A 51 -5.41 1.11 4.79
C CYS A 51 -5.63 2.45 5.49
N GLN A 52 -6.84 2.70 5.98
CA GLN A 52 -7.18 3.94 6.69
C GLN A 52 -6.77 3.91 8.17
N ASN A 53 -6.60 2.73 8.77
CA ASN A 53 -6.23 2.58 10.16
C ASN A 53 -5.66 1.19 10.46
N ILE A 54 -4.36 1.10 10.74
CA ILE A 54 -3.70 -0.17 11.07
C ILE A 54 -4.20 -0.82 12.37
N MET A 55 -4.82 -0.06 13.27
CA MET A 55 -5.35 -0.59 14.53
C MET A 55 -6.48 -1.60 14.30
N GLU A 56 -7.19 -1.50 13.17
CA GLU A 56 -8.20 -2.48 12.76
C GLU A 56 -7.60 -3.87 12.50
N TYR A 57 -6.30 -3.91 12.22
CA TYR A 57 -5.50 -5.12 12.04
C TYR A 57 -4.73 -5.51 13.31
N GLY A 58 -5.02 -4.86 14.43
CA GLY A 58 -4.42 -5.10 15.74
C GLY A 58 -2.97 -4.63 15.85
N MET A 59 -2.53 -3.69 15.01
CA MET A 59 -1.21 -3.07 15.10
C MET A 59 -1.32 -1.69 15.76
N GLU A 60 -0.47 -1.41 16.75
CA GLU A 60 -0.41 -0.09 17.40
C GLU A 60 0.40 0.92 16.55
N THR A 61 1.47 0.47 15.91
CA THR A 61 2.30 1.26 14.99
C THR A 61 3.06 0.34 14.03
N VAL A 62 3.52 0.89 12.91
CA VAL A 62 4.49 0.23 12.02
C VAL A 62 5.91 0.53 12.49
N ARG A 63 6.72 -0.51 12.69
CA ARG A 63 8.12 -0.41 13.14
C ARG A 63 9.13 -0.82 12.07
N SER A 64 8.73 -1.69 11.15
CA SER A 64 9.47 -1.95 9.91
C SER A 64 8.49 -2.32 8.79
N LEU A 65 8.89 -2.14 7.53
CA LEU A 65 8.03 -2.45 6.39
C LEU A 65 8.83 -2.84 5.15
N LYS A 66 8.19 -3.55 4.24
CA LYS A 66 8.71 -3.93 2.94
C LYS A 66 7.72 -3.54 1.86
N VAL A 67 8.18 -2.78 0.88
CA VAL A 67 7.40 -2.48 -0.32
C VAL A 67 7.89 -3.41 -1.42
N GLU A 68 7.10 -4.43 -1.71
CA GLU A 68 7.42 -5.44 -2.73
C GLU A 68 7.10 -4.91 -4.13
N CYS A 69 5.95 -4.23 -4.26
CA CYS A 69 5.43 -3.70 -5.52
C CYS A 69 4.74 -2.34 -5.33
N GLY A 70 4.92 -1.47 -6.34
CA GLY A 70 4.28 -0.17 -6.43
C GLY A 70 4.94 0.93 -5.60
N VAL A 71 4.30 2.10 -5.58
CA VAL A 71 4.70 3.24 -4.73
C VAL A 71 3.54 3.54 -3.80
N TRP A 72 3.85 3.74 -2.53
CA TRP A 72 2.88 3.99 -1.48
C TRP A 72 3.19 5.33 -0.81
N VAL A 73 2.18 5.90 -0.15
CA VAL A 73 2.37 7.01 0.78
C VAL A 73 1.82 6.59 2.14
N GLY A 74 2.67 6.68 3.16
CA GLY A 74 2.33 6.47 4.56
C GLY A 74 2.00 7.78 5.25
N PHE A 75 1.16 7.71 6.28
CA PHE A 75 0.68 8.86 7.04
C PHE A 75 0.82 8.63 8.54
N GLU A 76 1.15 9.69 9.27
CA GLU A 76 1.28 9.67 10.73
C GLU A 76 -0.02 9.30 11.45
N HIS A 77 -1.17 9.78 10.97
CA HIS A 77 -2.46 9.56 11.58
C HIS A 77 -3.35 8.66 10.73
N SER A 78 -4.45 8.18 11.34
CA SER A 78 -5.49 7.47 10.61
C SER A 78 -6.14 8.38 9.57
N THR A 79 -6.92 7.76 8.68
CA THR A 79 -7.70 8.44 7.63
C THR A 79 -6.86 9.36 6.72
N PHE A 80 -5.59 8.99 6.48
CA PHE A 80 -4.65 9.68 5.59
C PHE A 80 -4.29 11.10 6.03
N ASN A 81 -4.12 11.32 7.33
CA ASN A 81 -3.81 12.63 7.91
C ASN A 81 -2.41 12.71 8.54
N GLY A 82 -1.93 13.93 8.74
CA GLY A 82 -0.63 14.21 9.37
C GLY A 82 0.54 14.19 8.39
N GLN A 83 1.75 13.95 8.90
CA GLN A 83 2.97 13.90 8.09
C GLN A 83 2.91 12.75 7.08
N GLN A 84 3.40 13.00 5.87
CA GLN A 84 3.43 12.06 4.76
C GLN A 84 4.84 11.53 4.51
N PHE A 85 4.93 10.25 4.14
CA PHE A 85 6.17 9.55 3.80
C PHE A 85 6.00 8.81 2.48
N ILE A 86 6.87 9.07 1.51
CA ILE A 86 6.88 8.32 0.25
C ILE A 86 7.61 7.00 0.49
N LEU A 87 6.95 5.89 0.17
CA LEU A 87 7.43 4.53 0.33
C LEU A 87 7.57 3.92 -1.06
N GLU A 88 8.79 3.92 -1.57
CA GLU A 88 9.15 3.26 -2.83
C GLU A 88 9.49 1.79 -2.58
N LYS A 89 9.65 1.03 -3.66
CA LYS A 89 10.06 -0.38 -3.57
C LYS A 89 11.36 -0.51 -2.78
N GLY A 90 11.35 -1.30 -1.71
CA GLY A 90 12.51 -1.50 -0.86
C GLY A 90 12.20 -2.07 0.52
N ASP A 91 13.28 -2.32 1.25
CA ASP A 91 13.28 -2.82 2.61
C ASP A 91 13.54 -1.68 3.60
N TYR A 92 12.65 -1.52 4.57
CA TYR A 92 12.71 -0.47 5.58
C TYR A 92 12.77 -1.09 6.98
N PRO A 93 13.99 -1.36 7.51
CA PRO A 93 14.17 -2.13 8.74
C PRO A 93 13.78 -1.37 10.01
N CYS A 94 13.66 -0.05 9.96
CA CYS A 94 13.31 0.81 11.08
C CYS A 94 12.67 2.12 10.58
N TRP A 95 12.09 2.90 11.48
CA TRP A 95 11.34 4.11 11.12
C TRP A 95 12.21 5.22 10.52
N GLU A 96 13.49 5.25 10.84
CA GLU A 96 14.48 6.16 10.26
C GLU A 96 14.60 5.95 8.73
N ALA A 97 14.36 4.72 8.25
CA ALA A 97 14.52 4.39 6.84
C ALA A 97 13.48 5.08 5.92
N TRP A 98 12.27 5.36 6.41
CA TRP A 98 11.23 6.09 5.63
C TRP A 98 11.03 7.54 6.06
N SER A 99 11.44 7.89 7.28
CA SER A 99 11.30 9.27 7.79
C SER A 99 12.49 10.17 7.41
N GLY A 100 13.61 9.58 6.98
CA GLY A 100 14.80 10.32 6.55
C GLY A 100 15.46 11.08 7.69
N ASN A 101 16.12 12.19 7.38
CA ASN A 101 16.83 13.03 8.36
C ASN A 101 15.93 14.10 8.99
N ASN A 102 14.63 13.81 9.14
CA ASN A 102 13.70 14.77 9.70
C ASN A 102 14.02 14.99 11.19
N ALA A 103 14.15 16.25 11.62
CA ALA A 103 14.49 16.61 12.99
C ALA A 103 13.42 16.14 14.01
N TYR A 104 12.22 15.84 13.53
CA TYR A 104 11.13 15.30 14.33
C TYR A 104 11.09 13.78 14.25
N ARG A 105 11.28 13.14 15.40
CA ARG A 105 11.14 11.70 15.60
C ARG A 105 9.68 11.29 15.41
N ILE A 106 9.30 10.94 14.19
CA ILE A 106 7.96 10.45 13.86
C ILE A 106 8.04 8.94 13.63
N GLU A 107 7.83 8.20 14.71
CA GLU A 107 7.81 6.73 14.69
C GLU A 107 6.43 6.15 14.40
N ARG A 108 5.43 7.02 14.26
CA ARG A 108 4.03 6.61 14.08
C ARG A 108 3.65 6.67 12.61
N MET A 109 3.19 5.54 12.11
CA MET A 109 2.52 5.43 10.82
C MET A 109 1.24 4.64 11.05
N MET A 110 0.10 5.26 10.75
CA MET A 110 -1.22 4.73 11.11
C MET A 110 -2.11 4.42 9.90
N SER A 111 -1.81 5.01 8.74
CA SER A 111 -2.53 4.77 7.50
C SER A 111 -1.60 4.88 6.29
N PHE A 112 -2.00 4.29 5.16
CA PHE A 112 -1.25 4.35 3.91
C PHE A 112 -2.14 4.08 2.70
N HIS A 113 -1.81 4.66 1.55
CA HIS A 113 -2.49 4.36 0.30
C HIS A 113 -1.52 4.25 -0.88
N VAL A 114 -1.98 3.60 -1.94
CA VAL A 114 -1.22 3.46 -3.19
C VAL A 114 -1.15 4.80 -3.92
N ILE A 115 0.02 5.11 -4.48
CA ILE A 115 0.17 6.21 -5.44
C ILE A 115 -0.07 5.62 -6.82
N ILE A 116 -1.26 5.86 -7.35
CA ILE A 116 -1.53 5.58 -8.76
C ILE A 116 -0.91 6.75 -9.52
N LEU A 117 0.25 6.53 -10.14
CA LEU A 117 0.77 7.44 -11.16
C LEU A 117 -0.23 7.37 -12.31
N THR A 118 -1.28 8.18 -12.24
CA THR A 118 -2.13 8.46 -13.37
C THR A 118 -1.22 9.13 -14.38
N TRP A 119 -0.76 8.33 -15.33
CA TRP A 119 -0.27 8.87 -16.58
C TRP A 119 -1.23 9.97 -17.02
N SER A 120 -0.66 11.05 -17.52
CA SER A 120 -1.31 12.18 -18.16
C SER A 120 -2.19 11.81 -19.39
N PHE A 121 -2.95 10.71 -19.36
CA PHE A 121 -3.91 10.30 -20.40
C PHE A 121 -5.19 11.12 -20.42
N TYR A 122 -5.33 12.06 -19.51
CA TYR A 122 -6.13 13.25 -19.74
C TYR A 122 -5.15 14.33 -20.20
N GLY A 123 -4.67 14.21 -21.43
CA GLY A 123 -3.66 15.10 -21.99
C GLY A 123 -3.78 15.32 -23.49
N SER A 124 -4.87 14.83 -24.12
CA SER A 124 -5.11 15.04 -25.56
C SER A 124 -6.58 14.97 -26.01
N TRP A 125 -7.58 14.94 -25.12
CA TRP A 125 -9.00 14.82 -25.54
C TRP A 125 -9.88 16.08 -25.32
N TRP A 126 -9.42 17.12 -24.64
CA TRP A 126 -10.18 18.40 -24.52
C TRP A 126 -9.67 19.51 -25.42
N LYS A 127 -8.56 19.31 -26.14
CA LYS A 127 -8.09 20.33 -27.11
C LYS A 127 -8.75 20.22 -28.48
N ASN A 128 -9.68 19.28 -28.72
CA ASN A 128 -10.25 19.12 -30.07
C ASN A 128 -11.58 18.34 -30.18
N ILE A 129 -12.56 18.59 -29.29
CA ILE A 129 -13.98 18.24 -29.50
C ILE A 129 -14.82 19.29 -28.76
N SER A 130 -15.50 20.27 -29.35
CA SER A 130 -15.72 20.73 -30.73
C SER A 130 -15.86 22.25 -30.67
#